data_AF-A0A1B6FNH1-F1
#
_entry.id   AF-A0A1B6FNH1-F1
#
_cell.length_a   1.000
_cell.length_b   1.000
_cell.length_c   1.000
_cell.angle_alpha   90.00
_cell.angle_beta   90.00
_cell.angle_gamma   90.00
#
_symmetry.space_group_name_H-M   'P 1'
#
loop_
_entity.id
_entity.type
_entity.pdbx_description
1 polymer ?
#
loop_
_entity_poly.entity_id
_entity_poly.type
_entity_poly.pdbx_seq_one_letter_code
_entity_poly.pdbx_strand_id
1 'polypeptide(L)'
;TEDEQEMALQGRYGVFKSLLSFRIDAGDEDLKTHLSTYGKNSTLISKTIQNEIIECIGTFLQSKIVESVHKAKYFSIICDETTDVSRKEQLTFCVRYID
;
A
#
# COMPACT_ATOMS: atom_id res chain seq x y z
N THR A 1 -15.56 15.25 0.62
CA THR A 1 -16.97 15.41 1.10
C THR A 1 -17.51 14.08 1.59
N GLU A 2 -18.54 14.06 2.46
CA GLU A 2 -19.14 12.81 2.99
C GLU A 2 -19.49 11.79 1.89
N ASP A 3 -19.93 12.26 0.72
CA ASP A 3 -20.17 11.44 -0.48
C ASP A 3 -18.92 10.70 -1.00
N GLU A 4 -17.74 11.33 -0.97
CA GLU A 4 -16.49 10.70 -1.42
C GLU A 4 -16.01 9.62 -0.45
N GLN A 5 -16.24 9.81 0.85
CA GLN A 5 -15.93 8.83 1.89
C GLN A 5 -16.89 7.63 1.84
N GLU A 6 -18.16 7.85 1.54
CA GLU A 6 -19.12 6.75 1.33
C GLU A 6 -18.82 5.96 0.05
N MET A 7 -18.49 6.65 -1.05
CA MET A 7 -18.07 6.02 -2.31
C MET A 7 -16.74 5.26 -2.19
N ALA A 8 -15.84 5.72 -1.31
CA ALA A 8 -14.62 5.04 -0.93
C ALA A 8 -14.89 3.71 -0.22
N LEU A 9 -15.74 3.74 0.82
CA LEU A 9 -16.13 2.56 1.60
C LEU A 9 -16.89 1.52 0.76
N GLN A 10 -17.66 1.99 -0.23
CA GLN A 10 -18.36 1.14 -1.20
C GLN A 10 -17.45 0.66 -2.35
N GLY A 11 -16.16 0.98 -2.34
CA GLY A 11 -15.19 0.55 -3.35
C GLY A 11 -15.35 1.23 -4.73
N ARG A 12 -16.24 2.23 -4.85
CA ARG A 12 -16.52 2.93 -6.13
C ARG A 12 -15.44 3.95 -6.48
N TYR A 13 -14.74 4.50 -5.48
CA TYR A 13 -13.69 5.50 -5.68
C TYR A 13 -12.26 4.94 -5.56
N GLY A 14 -12.10 3.75 -4.98
CA GLY A 14 -10.82 3.07 -4.75
C GLY A 14 -10.03 3.61 -3.55
N VAL A 15 -9.36 2.73 -2.80
CA VAL A 15 -8.69 3.06 -1.53
C VAL A 15 -7.71 4.23 -1.67
N PHE A 16 -6.90 4.26 -2.73
CA PHE A 16 -5.90 5.31 -2.91
C PHE A 16 -6.51 6.72 -3.01
N LYS A 17 -7.54 6.91 -3.84
CA LYS A 17 -8.20 8.23 -3.97
C LYS A 17 -8.91 8.64 -2.69
N SER A 18 -9.40 7.66 -1.94
CA SER A 18 -10.03 7.86 -0.64
C SER A 18 -9.04 8.42 0.37
N LEU A 19 -7.81 7.89 0.38
CA LEU A 19 -6.72 8.41 1.20
C LEU A 19 -6.32 9.84 0.80
N LEU A 20 -6.31 10.15 -0.50
CA LEU A 20 -6.03 11.52 -0.97
C LEU A 20 -7.13 12.51 -0.53
N SER A 21 -8.41 12.13 -0.68
CA SER A 21 -9.54 12.94 -0.21
C SER A 21 -9.46 13.14 1.31
N PHE A 22 -9.18 12.09 2.08
CA PHE A 22 -8.94 12.19 3.53
C PHE A 22 -7.82 13.17 3.88
N ARG A 23 -6.72 13.18 3.12
CA ARG A 23 -5.62 14.14 3.33
C ARG A 23 -6.03 15.57 3.03
N ILE A 24 -6.81 15.80 1.96
CA ILE A 24 -7.37 17.12 1.64
C ILE A 24 -8.31 17.59 2.74
N ASP A 25 -9.23 16.73 3.20
CA ASP A 25 -10.16 17.01 4.29
C ASP A 25 -9.42 17.32 5.61
N ALA A 26 -8.23 16.73 5.82
CA ALA A 26 -7.35 17.02 6.95
C ALA A 26 -6.56 18.36 6.81
N GLY A 27 -6.81 19.14 5.76
CA GLY A 27 -6.23 20.48 5.57
C GLY A 27 -4.97 20.53 4.69
N ASP A 28 -4.73 19.50 3.87
CA ASP A 28 -3.60 19.48 2.92
C ASP A 28 -3.90 20.36 1.69
N GLU A 29 -3.74 21.68 1.84
CA GLU A 29 -4.06 22.66 0.80
C GLU A 29 -3.12 22.59 -0.42
N ASP A 30 -1.88 22.14 -0.24
CA ASP A 30 -0.94 21.92 -1.34
C ASP A 30 -1.42 20.77 -2.24
N LEU A 31 -1.82 19.64 -1.64
CA LEU A 31 -2.38 18.51 -2.37
C LEU A 31 -3.68 18.89 -3.09
N LYS A 32 -4.56 19.65 -2.41
CA LYS A 32 -5.81 20.14 -3.00
C LYS A 32 -5.55 21.04 -4.20
N THR A 33 -4.63 22.00 -4.05
CA THR A 33 -4.22 22.92 -5.14
C THR A 33 -3.59 22.15 -6.29
N HIS A 34 -2.75 21.16 -5.99
CA HIS A 34 -2.13 20.30 -7.00
C HIS A 34 -3.18 19.54 -7.83
N LEU A 35 -4.17 18.95 -7.17
CA LEU A 35 -5.21 18.17 -7.84
C LEU A 35 -6.22 19.04 -8.60
N SER A 36 -6.46 20.29 -8.18
CA SER A 36 -7.40 21.20 -8.84
C SER A 36 -6.78 22.01 -10.00
N THR A 37 -5.47 22.27 -9.95
CA THR A 37 -4.80 23.23 -10.84
C THR A 37 -4.05 22.56 -11.99
N TYR A 38 -3.46 21.39 -11.76
CA TYR A 38 -2.62 20.74 -12.75
C TYR A 38 -3.43 19.87 -13.71
N GLY A 39 -2.99 19.77 -14.96
CA GLY A 39 -3.64 18.94 -15.97
C GLY A 39 -3.68 17.46 -15.58
N LYS A 40 -4.66 16.72 -16.09
CA LYS A 40 -4.91 15.30 -15.74
C LYS A 40 -3.65 14.41 -15.75
N ASN A 41 -2.72 14.68 -16.66
CA ASN A 41 -1.47 13.92 -16.83
C ASN A 41 -0.43 14.16 -15.72
N SER A 42 -0.60 15.18 -14.88
CA SER A 42 0.34 15.55 -13.82
C SER A 42 -0.19 15.28 -12.42
N THR A 43 -1.40 14.72 -12.30
CA THR A 43 -2.03 14.44 -11.00
C THR A 43 -1.41 13.26 -10.26
N LEU A 44 -0.63 12.42 -10.97
CA LEU A 44 0.03 11.22 -10.43
C LEU A 44 -0.94 10.19 -9.81
N ILE A 45 -2.25 10.30 -10.07
CA ILE A 45 -3.28 9.38 -9.56
C ILE A 45 -3.57 8.20 -10.49
N SER A 46 -2.78 8.00 -11.54
CA SER A 46 -3.03 6.90 -12.49
C SER A 46 -2.77 5.54 -11.84
N LYS A 47 -3.40 4.48 -12.35
CA LYS A 47 -3.14 3.11 -11.90
C LYS A 47 -1.64 2.76 -11.94
N THR A 48 -0.95 3.22 -12.98
CA THR A 48 0.48 2.95 -13.16
C THR A 48 1.30 3.58 -12.04
N ILE A 49 1.12 4.88 -11.79
CA ILE A 49 1.87 5.58 -10.74
C ILE A 49 1.51 5.04 -9.36
N GLN A 50 0.24 4.69 -9.12
CA GLN A 50 -0.16 4.05 -7.86
C GLN A 50 0.59 2.74 -7.61
N ASN A 51 0.71 1.88 -8.62
CA ASN A 51 1.45 0.63 -8.51
C ASN A 51 2.95 0.86 -8.27
N GLU A 52 3.55 1.86 -8.94
CA GLU A 52 4.96 2.23 -8.73
C GLU A 52 5.21 2.71 -7.29
N ILE A 53 4.30 3.52 -6.74
CA ILE A 53 4.38 3.97 -5.34
C ILE A 53 4.31 2.78 -4.39
N ILE A 54 3.36 1.85 -4.62
CA ILE A 54 3.21 0.63 -3.80
C ILE A 54 4.49 -0.22 -3.85
N GLU A 55 5.05 -0.42 -5.04
CA GLU A 55 6.28 -1.20 -5.23
C GLU A 55 7.49 -0.55 -4.56
N CYS A 56 7.63 0.77 -4.69
CA CYS A 56 8.70 1.54 -4.06
C CYS A 56 8.65 1.43 -2.53
N ILE A 57 7.48 1.68 -1.94
CA ILE A 57 7.26 1.57 -0.49
C ILE A 57 7.47 0.12 -0.03
N GLY A 58 6.93 -0.85 -0.77
CA GLY A 58 7.08 -2.28 -0.49
C GLY A 58 8.55 -2.71 -0.45
N THR A 59 9.33 -2.29 -1.44
CA THR A 59 10.76 -2.60 -1.53
C THR A 59 11.56 -1.95 -0.40
N PHE A 60 11.24 -0.69 -0.07
CA PHE A 60 11.89 0.01 1.03
C PHE A 60 11.60 -0.66 2.39
N LEU A 61 10.34 -0.97 2.68
CA LEU A 61 9.93 -1.63 3.92
C LEU A 61 10.53 -3.04 4.02
N GLN A 62 10.49 -3.81 2.94
CA GLN A 62 11.09 -5.15 2.90
C GLN A 62 12.59 -5.07 3.22
N SER A 63 13.31 -4.13 2.60
CA SER A 63 14.74 -3.93 2.86
C SER A 63 15.01 -3.63 4.34
N LYS A 64 14.17 -2.80 4.97
CA LYS A 64 14.28 -2.47 6.39
C LYS A 64 13.98 -3.66 7.30
N ILE A 65 12.93 -4.43 7.02
CA ILE A 65 12.60 -5.64 7.79
C ILE A 65 13.74 -6.65 7.69
N VAL A 66 14.27 -6.88 6.49
CA VAL A 66 15.40 -7.80 6.27
C VAL A 66 16.65 -7.32 7.02
N GLU A 67 16.92 -6.02 7.02
CA GLU A 67 18.02 -5.43 7.80
C GLU A 67 17.87 -5.71 9.31
N SER A 68 16.66 -5.54 9.87
CA SER A 68 16.37 -5.85 11.28
C SER A 68 16.53 -7.34 11.58
N VAL A 69 16.02 -8.22 10.71
CA VAL A 69 16.16 -9.68 10.85
C VAL A 69 17.63 -10.10 10.86
N HIS A 70 18.47 -9.51 9.99
CA HIS A 70 19.91 -9.80 9.97
C HIS A 70 20.65 -9.33 11.22
N LYS A 71 20.16 -8.27 11.88
CA LYS A 71 20.73 -7.77 13.14
C LYS A 71 20.29 -8.58 14.35
N ALA A 72 19.13 -9.22 14.28
CA ALA A 72 18.61 -10.04 15.36
C ALA A 72 19.52 -11.24 15.64
N LYS A 73 19.81 -11.49 16.92
CA LYS A 73 20.62 -12.64 17.34
C LYS A 73 19.95 -13.97 17.00
N TYR A 74 18.62 -14.00 17.03
CA TYR A 74 17.81 -15.17 16.78
C TYR A 74 16.62 -14.80 15.89
N PHE A 75 16.36 -15.60 14.87
CA PHE A 75 15.16 -15.54 14.05
C PHE A 75 14.70 -16.96 13.71
N SER A 76 13.44 -17.08 13.31
CA SER A 76 12.86 -18.32 12.81
C SER A 76 12.08 -18.03 11.53
N ILE A 77 12.07 -19.01 10.62
CA ILE A 77 11.28 -18.99 9.40
C ILE A 77 10.29 -20.13 9.49
N ILE A 78 9.01 -19.81 9.35
CA ILE A 78 7.92 -20.77 9.27
C ILE A 78 7.45 -20.78 7.81
N CYS A 79 7.29 -21.97 7.26
CA CYS A 79 6.80 -22.18 5.91
C CYS A 79 5.54 -23.04 6.00
N ASP A 80 4.46 -22.60 5.36
CA ASP A 80 3.20 -23.35 5.30
C ASP A 80 2.73 -23.45 3.85
N GLU A 81 2.23 -24.62 3.48
CA GLU A 81 1.76 -24.91 2.13
C GLU A 81 0.27 -25.28 2.17
N THR A 82 -0.52 -24.62 1.34
CA THR A 82 -1.95 -24.92 1.19
C THR A 82 -2.29 -25.15 -0.27
N THR A 83 -3.17 -26.10 -0.55
CA THR A 83 -3.69 -26.33 -1.90
C THR A 83 -5.05 -25.65 -2.04
N ASP A 84 -5.16 -24.72 -2.99
CA ASP A 84 -6.43 -24.06 -3.29
C ASP A 84 -7.42 -25.00 -4.03
N VAL A 85 -8.70 -24.61 -4.08
CA VAL A 85 -9.77 -25.33 -4.81
C VAL A 85 -9.44 -25.54 -6.30
N SER A 86 -8.58 -24.69 -6.85
CA SER A 86 -8.05 -24.82 -8.23
C SER A 86 -6.87 -25.78 -8.38
N ARG A 87 -6.48 -26.52 -7.32
CA ARG A 87 -5.29 -27.37 -7.21
C ARG A 87 -3.96 -26.63 -7.42
N LYS A 88 -3.94 -25.33 -7.11
CA LYS A 88 -2.71 -24.54 -7.06
C LYS A 88 -2.14 -24.58 -5.66
N GLU A 89 -0.87 -24.96 -5.57
CA GLU A 89 -0.10 -24.88 -4.33
C GLU A 89 0.25 -23.43 -4.04
N GLN A 90 0.02 -23.01 -2.79
CA GLN A 90 0.36 -21.69 -2.27
C GLN A 90 1.30 -21.87 -1.09
N LEU A 91 2.51 -21.34 -1.23
CA LEU A 91 3.55 -21.38 -0.20
C LEU A 91 3.62 -20.02 0.52
N THR A 92 3.49 -20.02 1.84
CA THR A 92 3.59 -18.82 2.68
C THR A 92 4.82 -18.89 3.56
N PHE A 93 5.60 -17.81 3.61
CA PHE A 93 6.72 -17.64 4.53
C PHE A 93 6.37 -16.64 5.63
N CYS A 94 6.62 -17.01 6.88
CA CYS A 94 6.52 -16.11 8.03
C CYS A 94 7.89 -16.04 8.72
N VAL A 95 8.45 -14.84 8.81
CA VAL A 95 9.70 -14.57 9.54
C VAL A 95 9.36 -13.99 10.91
N ARG A 96 9.93 -14.57 11.97
CA ARG A 96 9.84 -14.05 13.34
C ARG A 96 11.24 -13.79 13.87
N TYR A 97 11.48 -12.60 14.39
CA TYR A 97 12.75 -12.18 14.98
C TYR A 97 12.50 -11.45 16.30
N ILE A 98 13.52 -11.39 17.16
CA ILE A 98 13.51 -10.58 18.38
C ILE A 98 14.31 -9.31 18.08
N ASP A 99 13.70 -8.16 18.34
CA ASP A 99 14.36 -6.85 18.26
C ASP A 99 15.24 -6.61 19.49
#